data_AF-A0AA35VHI1-F1
#
_entry.id   AF-A0AA35VHI1-F1
#
_cell.length_a   1.000
_cell.length_b   1.000
_cell.length_c   1.000
_cell.angle_alpha   90.00
_cell.angle_beta   90.00
_cell.angle_gamma   90.00
#
_symmetry.space_group_name_H-M   'P 1'
#
loop_
_entity.id
_entity.type
_entity.pdbx_description
1 polymer ?
#
loop_
_entity_poly.entity_id
_entity_poly.type
_entity_poly.pdbx_seq_one_letter_code
_entity_poly.pdbx_strand_id
1 'polypeptide(L)'
;MMTSGKGHHCELYPEPREWRRGYTGTNHQHYHIVREEHPNQNHLQKNQRGQMRQNPNYQFVWEHVVKKGDAVVDATCGNGYDTLAMVNMVADESRAGRVYAMDIQETAIKNTMSLLDRSLHPDEKEMVELYATCHSKMEQVVPRSATVRVVAFNLGYLPGGEKTVITKPETTRLGMEAATRIVVAGGVISMLVYVGHPGGMEEYEMVEAFASGLPVDTWICCKLQMLNRPLAPILFLLCKR
;
A
#
# COMPACT_ATOMS: atom_id res chain seq x y z
N MET A 1 44.28 24.21 -30.75
CA MET A 1 43.65 25.55 -30.74
C MET A 1 42.20 25.32 -30.33
N MET A 2 41.73 25.54 -29.08
CA MET A 2 41.37 26.85 -28.47
C MET A 2 40.54 27.69 -29.47
N THR A 3 39.26 28.07 -29.28
CA THR A 3 38.52 28.58 -28.08
C THR A 3 37.00 28.73 -28.36
N SER A 4 36.18 28.70 -27.28
CA SER A 4 34.93 29.46 -26.91
C SER A 4 33.95 29.99 -27.98
N GLY A 5 32.62 30.14 -27.78
CA GLY A 5 31.82 30.33 -26.56
C GLY A 5 30.32 30.57 -26.87
N LYS A 6 29.54 30.81 -25.81
CA LYS A 6 28.06 30.79 -25.67
C LYS A 6 27.28 31.91 -26.37
N GLY A 7 25.98 31.69 -26.59
CA GLY A 7 24.97 32.76 -26.78
C GLY A 7 23.53 32.24 -26.79
N HIS A 8 22.72 32.68 -25.83
CA HIS A 8 21.27 32.44 -25.72
C HIS A 8 20.48 33.39 -26.64
N HIS A 9 19.34 32.95 -27.18
CA HIS A 9 18.24 33.86 -27.53
C HIS A 9 16.88 33.21 -27.32
N CYS A 10 16.02 33.95 -26.62
CA CYS A 10 14.63 33.66 -26.28
C CYS A 10 13.76 34.41 -27.30
N GLU A 11 12.78 33.74 -27.92
CA GLU A 11 11.80 34.37 -28.81
C GLU A 11 10.36 34.22 -28.30
N LEU A 12 9.60 35.28 -28.58
CA LEU A 12 8.33 35.70 -28.02
C LEU A 12 7.15 34.95 -28.63
N TYR A 13 6.10 34.69 -27.84
CA TYR A 13 4.76 34.33 -28.35
C TYR A 13 3.74 35.41 -27.97
N PRO A 14 2.84 35.83 -28.89
CA PRO A 14 1.86 36.89 -28.64
C PRO A 14 0.54 36.35 -28.04
N GLU A 15 -0.12 37.17 -27.22
CA GLU A 15 -1.48 36.93 -26.72
C GLU A 15 -2.58 37.24 -27.76
N PRO A 16 -3.73 36.52 -27.74
CA PRO A 16 -4.92 36.96 -28.44
C PRO A 16 -6.07 37.43 -27.52
N ARG A 17 -6.74 38.44 -28.05
CA ARG A 17 -7.80 39.31 -27.51
C ARG A 17 -9.17 38.64 -27.32
N GLU A 18 -9.94 39.35 -26.51
CA GLU A 18 -11.38 39.33 -26.22
C GLU A 18 -12.34 38.84 -27.32
N TRP A 19 -13.38 38.11 -26.90
CA TRP A 19 -14.65 38.00 -27.61
C TRP A 19 -15.83 38.27 -26.66
N ARG A 20 -16.58 39.35 -26.93
CA ARG A 20 -17.96 39.52 -26.44
C ARG A 20 -18.94 39.01 -27.49
N ARG A 21 -19.93 38.21 -27.07
CA ARG A 21 -21.31 38.23 -27.60
C ARG A 21 -22.27 37.86 -26.47
N GLY A 22 -23.25 38.73 -26.23
CA GLY A 22 -24.37 38.43 -25.35
C GLY A 22 -25.50 37.71 -26.09
N TYR A 23 -26.34 36.99 -25.35
CA TYR A 23 -27.74 36.71 -25.69
C TYR A 23 -28.55 36.52 -24.40
N THR A 24 -29.80 36.92 -24.50
CA THR A 24 -30.80 37.21 -23.48
C THR A 24 -31.57 35.97 -22.99
N GLY A 25 -31.85 35.93 -21.69
CA GLY A 25 -33.12 35.47 -21.08
C GLY A 25 -33.55 34.00 -21.22
N THR A 26 -33.63 33.28 -20.10
CA THR A 26 -34.88 32.67 -19.61
C THR A 26 -34.66 32.08 -18.21
N ASN A 27 -35.72 32.20 -17.41
CA ASN A 27 -35.77 32.01 -15.97
C ASN A 27 -35.94 30.51 -15.66
N HIS A 28 -34.94 29.82 -15.10
CA HIS A 28 -35.06 28.47 -14.54
C HIS A 28 -34.47 28.44 -13.13
N GLN A 29 -35.35 28.30 -12.14
CA GLN A 29 -35.01 28.08 -10.74
C GLN A 29 -34.11 26.83 -10.63
N HIS A 30 -32.84 27.04 -10.33
CA HIS A 30 -31.94 25.98 -9.92
C HIS A 30 -32.03 25.85 -8.39
N TYR A 31 -32.44 24.67 -7.93
CA TYR A 31 -32.26 24.27 -6.54
C TYR A 31 -30.74 24.15 -6.30
N HIS A 32 -30.18 25.06 -5.50
CA HIS A 32 -28.82 24.91 -4.99
C HIS A 32 -28.81 23.82 -3.91
N ILE A 33 -28.36 22.62 -4.28
CA ILE A 33 -27.84 21.67 -3.30
C ILE A 33 -26.46 22.20 -2.90
N VAL A 34 -26.39 22.84 -1.73
CA VAL A 34 -25.12 23.13 -1.08
C VAL A 34 -24.53 21.78 -0.67
N ARG A 35 -23.51 21.30 -1.39
CA ARG A 35 -22.63 20.27 -0.85
C ARG A 35 -21.83 20.92 0.28
N GLU A 36 -22.16 20.60 1.52
CA GLU A 36 -21.25 20.84 2.63
C GLU A 36 -19.98 20.03 2.38
N GLU A 37 -18.90 20.72 1.98
CA GLU A 37 -17.58 20.13 1.96
C GLU A 37 -17.15 19.87 3.40
N HIS A 38 -17.27 18.62 3.85
CA HIS A 38 -16.71 18.21 5.13
C HIS A 38 -15.17 18.40 5.12
N PRO A 39 -14.61 19.27 5.98
CA PRO A 39 -13.21 19.69 5.90
C PRO A 39 -12.17 18.58 6.20
N ASN A 40 -12.62 17.38 6.60
CA ASN A 40 -11.74 16.28 7.00
C ASN A 40 -11.28 15.34 5.87
N GLN A 41 -11.94 15.33 4.69
CA GLN A 41 -11.52 14.46 3.58
C GLN A 41 -10.26 14.98 2.86
N ASN A 42 -10.07 16.30 2.81
CA ASN A 42 -8.96 16.92 2.09
C ASN A 42 -7.58 16.72 2.76
N HIS A 43 -7.54 16.56 4.09
CA HIS A 43 -6.29 16.34 4.82
C HIS A 43 -5.78 14.90 4.71
N LEU A 44 -6.68 13.92 4.70
CA LEU A 44 -6.36 12.50 4.49
C LEU A 44 -5.81 12.26 3.07
N GLN A 45 -6.45 12.86 2.06
CA GLN A 45 -5.96 12.79 0.67
C GLN A 45 -4.61 13.47 0.48
N LYS A 46 -4.30 14.58 1.18
CA LYS A 46 -3.00 15.27 1.06
C LYS A 46 -1.84 14.47 1.62
N ASN A 47 -2.01 13.80 2.77
CA ASN A 47 -0.97 12.95 3.35
C ASN A 47 -0.77 11.67 2.52
N GLN A 48 -1.84 11.05 2.03
CA GLN A 48 -1.74 9.92 1.11
C GLN A 48 -1.07 10.33 -0.22
N ARG A 49 -1.36 11.51 -0.78
CA ARG A 49 -0.69 12.03 -1.99
C ARG A 49 0.82 12.26 -1.79
N GLY A 50 1.26 12.60 -0.59
CA GLY A 50 2.70 12.75 -0.27
C GLY A 50 3.45 11.42 -0.31
N GLN A 51 2.83 10.35 0.20
CA GLN A 51 3.39 9.00 0.24
C GLN A 51 3.24 8.26 -1.12
N MET A 52 2.11 8.43 -1.81
CA MET A 52 1.85 7.88 -3.15
C MET A 52 2.74 8.46 -4.25
N ARG A 53 3.30 9.66 -4.07
CA ARG A 53 4.18 10.29 -5.08
C ARG A 53 5.55 9.59 -5.26
N GLN A 54 5.89 8.66 -4.37
CA GLN A 54 7.21 8.02 -4.33
C GLN A 54 7.20 6.52 -4.66
N ASN A 55 6.04 5.85 -4.60
CA ASN A 55 5.94 4.40 -4.83
C ASN A 55 5.00 4.06 -5.99
N PRO A 56 5.36 3.10 -6.86
CA PRO A 56 4.41 2.56 -7.83
C PRO A 56 3.24 1.95 -7.05
N ASN A 57 2.01 2.07 -7.59
CA ASN A 57 0.83 1.52 -6.96
C ASN A 57 0.86 -0.02 -7.00
N TYR A 58 1.55 -0.64 -6.04
CA TYR A 58 1.70 -2.09 -5.92
C TYR A 58 0.37 -2.77 -5.57
N GLN A 59 -0.57 -2.04 -4.96
CA GLN A 59 -1.91 -2.54 -4.64
C GLN A 59 -2.68 -2.97 -5.89
N PHE A 60 -2.36 -2.41 -7.06
CA PHE A 60 -2.91 -2.86 -8.35
C PHE A 60 -2.72 -4.36 -8.60
N VAL A 61 -1.58 -4.94 -8.19
CA VAL A 61 -1.36 -6.39 -8.32
C VAL A 61 -2.33 -7.16 -7.42
N TRP A 62 -2.57 -6.65 -6.21
CA TRP A 62 -3.49 -7.28 -5.27
C TRP A 62 -4.93 -7.24 -5.79
N GLU A 63 -5.35 -6.12 -6.40
CA GLU A 63 -6.68 -5.98 -7.02
C GLU A 63 -6.94 -7.00 -8.14
N HIS A 64 -5.90 -7.49 -8.82
CA HIS A 64 -6.03 -8.51 -9.87
C HIS A 64 -6.08 -9.94 -9.31
N VAL A 65 -5.61 -10.14 -8.08
CA VAL A 65 -5.45 -11.46 -7.46
C VAL A 65 -6.57 -11.72 -6.44
N VAL A 66 -7.00 -10.69 -5.71
CA VAL A 66 -8.04 -10.74 -4.68
C VAL A 66 -9.43 -10.72 -5.30
N LYS A 67 -10.30 -11.60 -4.82
CA LYS A 67 -11.73 -11.60 -5.12
C LYS A 67 -12.52 -11.21 -3.87
N LYS A 68 -13.77 -10.81 -4.09
CA LYS A 68 -14.74 -10.64 -3.01
C LYS A 68 -14.87 -11.94 -2.21
N GLY A 69 -14.93 -11.81 -0.89
CA GLY A 69 -14.99 -12.95 0.02
C GLY A 69 -13.65 -13.63 0.34
N ASP A 70 -12.54 -13.26 -0.30
CA ASP A 70 -11.23 -13.83 0.03
C ASP A 70 -10.72 -13.38 1.41
N ALA A 71 -9.76 -14.13 1.94
CA ALA A 71 -8.96 -13.71 3.08
C ALA A 71 -7.64 -13.07 2.61
N VAL A 72 -7.22 -11.99 3.27
CA VAL A 72 -5.95 -11.30 3.01
C VAL A 72 -5.27 -10.92 4.33
N VAL A 73 -3.95 -10.76 4.28
CA VAL A 73 -3.13 -10.47 5.46
C VAL A 73 -2.28 -9.22 5.22
N ASP A 74 -2.41 -8.25 6.10
CA ASP A 74 -1.49 -7.12 6.25
C ASP A 74 -0.54 -7.42 7.42
N ALA A 75 0.68 -7.85 7.09
CA ALA A 75 1.64 -8.31 8.08
C ALA A 75 2.31 -7.16 8.87
N THR A 76 2.10 -5.90 8.46
CA THR A 76 2.75 -4.72 9.03
C THR A 76 1.81 -3.51 8.90
N CYS A 77 0.70 -3.52 9.63
CA CYS A 77 -0.45 -2.65 9.32
C CYS A 77 -0.13 -1.17 9.49
N GLY A 78 0.77 -0.80 10.40
CA GLY A 78 1.27 0.56 10.54
C GLY A 78 0.15 1.60 10.72
N ASN A 79 0.02 2.53 9.77
CA ASN A 79 -1.04 3.54 9.78
C ASN A 79 -2.37 3.07 9.17
N GLY A 80 -2.46 1.80 8.74
CA GLY A 80 -3.67 1.12 8.30
C GLY A 80 -4.06 1.33 6.84
N TYR A 81 -3.21 1.95 6.02
CA TYR A 81 -3.56 2.25 4.62
C TYR A 81 -3.67 0.99 3.75
N ASP A 82 -2.74 0.05 3.88
CA ASP A 82 -2.80 -1.23 3.19
C ASP A 82 -3.97 -2.07 3.73
N THR A 83 -4.19 -2.08 5.05
CA THR A 83 -5.37 -2.71 5.69
C THR A 83 -6.69 -2.18 5.12
N LEU A 84 -6.85 -0.85 5.03
CA LEU A 84 -8.07 -0.23 4.48
C LEU A 84 -8.27 -0.60 3.01
N ALA A 85 -7.20 -0.58 2.20
CA ALA A 85 -7.26 -0.99 0.80
C ALA A 85 -7.70 -2.46 0.67
N MET A 86 -7.14 -3.33 1.51
CA MET A 86 -7.52 -4.75 1.57
C MET A 86 -8.99 -4.97 1.93
N VAL A 87 -9.54 -4.21 2.87
CA VAL A 87 -10.99 -4.28 3.18
C VAL A 87 -11.82 -3.96 1.93
N ASN A 88 -11.49 -2.86 1.25
CA ASN A 88 -12.20 -2.46 0.02
C ASN A 88 -12.10 -3.53 -1.08
N MET A 89 -11.00 -4.29 -1.12
CA MET A 89 -10.84 -5.40 -2.06
C MET A 89 -11.74 -6.59 -1.71
N VAL A 90 -11.77 -7.03 -0.45
CA VAL A 90 -12.49 -8.26 -0.06
C VAL A 90 -13.98 -8.06 0.25
N ALA A 91 -14.40 -6.84 0.60
CA ALA A 91 -15.75 -6.53 1.07
C ALA A 91 -16.82 -6.80 0.01
N ASP A 92 -17.87 -7.53 0.38
CA ASP A 92 -19.10 -7.69 -0.38
C ASP A 92 -20.30 -7.94 0.55
N GLU A 93 -21.49 -8.08 -0.04
CA GLU A 93 -22.74 -8.31 0.68
C GLU A 93 -22.75 -9.64 1.47
N SER A 94 -21.92 -10.62 1.07
CA SER A 94 -21.85 -11.91 1.77
C SER A 94 -21.13 -11.82 3.11
N ARG A 95 -20.30 -10.78 3.29
CA ARG A 95 -19.49 -10.55 4.49
C ARG A 95 -18.54 -11.72 4.80
N ALA A 96 -18.19 -12.50 3.79
CA ALA A 96 -17.28 -13.64 3.92
C ALA A 96 -15.80 -13.21 3.96
N GLY A 97 -15.48 -12.03 3.41
CA GLY A 97 -14.11 -11.53 3.33
C GLY A 97 -13.47 -11.34 4.70
N ARG A 98 -12.15 -11.55 4.78
CA ARG A 98 -11.40 -11.38 6.04
C ARG A 98 -10.09 -10.63 5.80
N VAL A 99 -9.76 -9.70 6.69
CA VAL A 99 -8.49 -8.99 6.70
C VAL A 99 -7.83 -9.21 8.05
N TYR A 100 -6.70 -9.91 8.06
CA TYR A 100 -5.87 -10.08 9.25
C TYR A 100 -4.75 -9.06 9.22
N ALA A 101 -4.77 -8.10 10.14
CA ALA A 101 -3.76 -7.04 10.21
C ALA A 101 -2.95 -7.16 11.51
N MET A 102 -1.63 -7.02 11.42
CA MET A 102 -0.76 -7.12 12.59
C MET A 102 0.35 -6.10 12.60
N ASP A 103 0.74 -5.71 13.81
CA ASP A 103 1.89 -4.87 14.08
C ASP A 103 2.35 -5.09 15.54
N ILE A 104 3.65 -4.98 15.81
CA ILE A 104 4.18 -5.09 17.18
C ILE A 104 3.90 -3.86 18.02
N GLN A 105 3.65 -2.72 17.37
CA GLN A 105 3.43 -1.45 18.04
C GLN A 105 1.95 -1.23 18.31
N GLU A 106 1.57 -1.04 19.57
CA GLU A 106 0.20 -0.64 19.92
C GLU A 106 -0.23 0.66 19.24
N THR A 107 0.70 1.58 18.98
CA THR A 107 0.42 2.82 18.26
C THR A 107 -0.01 2.56 16.82
N ALA A 108 0.59 1.60 16.13
CA ALA A 108 0.17 1.19 14.79
C ALA A 108 -1.24 0.57 14.82
N ILE A 109 -1.52 -0.30 15.79
CA ILE A 109 -2.86 -0.88 15.98
C ILE A 109 -3.91 0.21 16.23
N LYS A 110 -3.62 1.18 17.11
CA LYS A 110 -4.50 2.32 17.40
C LYS A 110 -4.71 3.22 16.17
N ASN A 111 -3.66 3.50 15.41
CA ASN A 111 -3.73 4.30 14.18
C ASN A 111 -4.58 3.61 13.11
N THR A 112 -4.36 2.30 12.92
CA THR A 112 -5.12 1.47 11.99
C THR A 112 -6.59 1.45 12.40
N MET A 113 -6.90 1.14 13.65
CA MET A 113 -8.28 1.15 14.15
C MET A 113 -8.96 2.51 13.96
N SER A 114 -8.28 3.61 14.30
CA SER A 114 -8.81 4.97 14.11
C SER A 114 -9.05 5.33 12.65
N LEU A 115 -8.21 4.83 11.73
CA LEU A 115 -8.42 5.01 10.29
C LEU A 115 -9.64 4.21 9.82
N LEU A 116 -9.78 2.96 10.24
CA LEU A 116 -10.92 2.12 9.87
C LEU A 116 -12.23 2.71 10.39
N ASP A 117 -12.27 3.19 11.63
CA ASP A 117 -13.46 3.79 12.27
C ASP A 117 -14.03 4.99 11.51
N ARG A 118 -13.16 5.79 10.90
CA ARG A 118 -13.59 6.98 10.14
C ARG A 118 -13.80 6.72 8.65
N SER A 119 -13.46 5.53 8.15
CA SER A 119 -13.41 5.24 6.72
C SER A 119 -14.35 4.11 6.28
N LEU A 120 -14.79 3.25 7.19
CA LEU A 120 -15.59 2.07 6.87
C LEU A 120 -16.95 2.08 7.57
N HIS A 121 -17.92 1.40 6.97
CA HIS A 121 -19.16 1.04 7.66
C HIS A 121 -18.86 0.00 8.77
N PRO A 122 -19.63 -0.03 9.89
CA PRO A 122 -19.46 -1.04 10.93
C PRO A 122 -19.41 -2.47 10.41
N ASP A 123 -20.24 -2.81 9.42
CA ASP A 123 -20.28 -4.15 8.84
C ASP A 123 -18.98 -4.55 8.12
N GLU A 124 -18.30 -3.59 7.48
CA GLU A 124 -17.02 -3.80 6.81
C GLU A 124 -15.89 -3.92 7.84
N LYS A 125 -15.97 -3.14 8.91
CA LYS A 125 -15.00 -3.18 10.01
C LYS A 125 -14.98 -4.55 10.69
N GLU A 126 -16.13 -5.23 10.81
CA GLU A 126 -16.21 -6.59 11.37
C GLU A 126 -15.44 -7.65 10.55
N MET A 127 -15.04 -7.34 9.31
CA MET A 127 -14.16 -8.23 8.53
C MET A 127 -12.68 -8.11 8.91
N VAL A 128 -12.31 -7.14 9.74
CA VAL A 128 -10.92 -6.87 10.13
C VAL A 128 -10.62 -7.44 11.52
N GLU A 129 -9.58 -8.24 11.59
CA GLU A 129 -9.01 -8.73 12.85
C GLU A 129 -7.62 -8.11 13.06
N LEU A 130 -7.49 -7.25 14.08
CA LEU A 130 -6.24 -6.55 14.40
C LEU A 130 -5.50 -7.26 15.53
N TYR A 131 -4.21 -7.53 15.32
CA TYR A 131 -3.36 -8.24 16.26
C TYR A 131 -2.12 -7.44 16.63
N ALA A 132 -1.98 -7.09 17.91
CA ALA A 132 -0.76 -6.53 18.47
C ALA A 132 0.32 -7.62 18.63
N THR A 133 0.84 -8.11 17.50
CA THR A 133 1.80 -9.22 17.45
C THR A 133 2.79 -9.04 16.31
N CYS A 134 3.91 -9.77 16.39
CA CYS A 134 4.89 -9.80 15.31
C CYS A 134 4.39 -10.71 14.17
N HIS A 135 4.63 -10.31 12.93
CA HIS A 135 4.37 -11.12 11.74
C HIS A 135 5.02 -12.50 11.74
N SER A 136 6.11 -12.69 12.49
CA SER A 136 6.70 -14.02 12.73
C SER A 136 5.74 -15.02 13.41
N LYS A 137 4.67 -14.53 14.06
CA LYS A 137 3.64 -15.33 14.74
C LYS A 137 2.33 -15.42 13.95
N MET A 138 2.31 -15.02 12.68
CA MET A 138 1.11 -14.93 11.85
C MET A 138 0.27 -16.22 11.83
N GLU A 139 0.88 -17.40 11.79
CA GLU A 139 0.16 -18.69 11.80
C GLU A 139 -0.61 -18.97 13.10
N GLN A 140 -0.35 -18.22 14.18
CA GLN A 140 -1.09 -18.35 15.44
C GLN A 140 -2.41 -17.58 15.40
N VAL A 141 -2.52 -16.59 14.52
CA VAL A 141 -3.67 -15.67 14.46
C VAL A 141 -4.48 -15.83 13.17
N VAL A 142 -3.85 -16.26 12.07
CA VAL A 142 -4.55 -16.56 10.83
C VAL A 142 -5.06 -18.01 10.87
N PRO A 143 -6.38 -18.26 10.80
CA PRO A 143 -6.91 -19.62 10.82
C PRO A 143 -6.37 -20.46 9.66
N ARG A 144 -6.01 -21.72 9.92
CA ARG A 144 -5.52 -22.64 8.87
C ARG A 144 -6.54 -22.91 7.76
N SER A 145 -7.83 -22.73 8.05
CA SER A 145 -8.92 -22.86 7.08
C SER A 145 -9.10 -21.62 6.21
N ALA A 146 -8.44 -20.50 6.51
CA ALA A 146 -8.55 -19.28 5.74
C ALA A 146 -7.91 -19.46 4.35
N THR A 147 -8.64 -19.12 3.31
CA THR A 147 -8.14 -19.12 1.93
C THR A 147 -7.40 -17.80 1.65
N VAL A 148 -6.17 -17.70 2.13
CA VAL A 148 -5.39 -16.46 2.06
C VAL A 148 -4.87 -16.21 0.65
N ARG A 149 -5.35 -15.13 0.03
CA ARG A 149 -5.06 -14.77 -1.36
C ARG A 149 -3.87 -13.82 -1.49
N VAL A 150 -3.70 -12.93 -0.51
CA VAL A 150 -2.58 -11.98 -0.43
C VAL A 150 -2.01 -11.96 0.98
N VAL A 151 -0.69 -11.93 1.09
CA VAL A 151 0.02 -11.53 2.31
C VAL A 151 0.94 -10.36 1.94
N ALA A 152 0.74 -9.19 2.56
CA ALA A 152 1.53 -8.00 2.30
C ALA A 152 2.46 -7.67 3.47
N PHE A 153 3.70 -7.31 3.14
CA PHE A 153 4.70 -6.78 4.06
C PHE A 153 5.16 -5.41 3.57
N ASN A 154 5.25 -4.46 4.49
CA ASN A 154 5.75 -3.11 4.26
C ASN A 154 6.90 -2.85 5.24
N LEU A 155 8.12 -3.24 4.83
CA LEU A 155 9.26 -3.45 5.71
C LEU A 155 10.08 -2.19 5.94
N GLY A 156 10.07 -1.72 7.19
CA GLY A 156 10.87 -0.60 7.67
C GLY A 156 10.38 -0.15 9.04
N TYR A 157 10.16 1.16 9.21
CA TYR A 157 9.63 1.74 10.43
C TYR A 157 8.24 2.36 10.21
N LEU A 158 7.47 2.51 11.30
CA LEU A 158 6.20 3.23 11.29
C LEU A 158 6.40 4.73 10.99
N PRO A 159 5.80 5.29 9.92
CA PRO A 159 5.86 6.73 9.65
C PRO A 159 5.22 7.53 10.79
N GLY A 160 5.98 8.45 11.37
CA GLY A 160 5.55 9.26 12.53
C GLY A 160 5.71 8.58 13.88
N GLY A 161 6.23 7.34 13.93
CA GLY A 161 6.56 6.62 15.16
C GLY A 161 8.04 6.69 15.54
N GLU A 162 8.41 5.86 16.52
CA GLU A 162 9.80 5.67 16.97
C GLU A 162 10.63 4.97 15.89
N LYS A 163 11.58 5.70 15.28
CA LYS A 163 12.39 5.18 14.15
C LYS A 163 13.35 4.05 14.52
N THR A 164 13.53 3.78 15.81
CA THR A 164 14.33 2.65 16.32
C THR A 164 13.59 1.33 16.27
N VAL A 165 12.25 1.37 16.16
CA VAL A 165 11.43 0.19 15.98
C VAL A 165 11.27 -0.05 14.48
N ILE A 166 12.00 -1.06 14.01
CA ILE A 166 12.03 -1.50 12.61
C ILE A 166 11.66 -2.97 12.52
N THR A 167 11.21 -3.39 11.33
CA THR A 167 11.24 -4.79 10.93
C THR A 167 12.67 -5.33 10.93
N LYS A 168 12.81 -6.63 11.14
CA LYS A 168 14.12 -7.29 11.30
C LYS A 168 14.22 -8.53 10.41
N PRO A 169 15.41 -8.80 9.82
CA PRO A 169 15.62 -9.95 8.95
C PRO A 169 15.11 -11.28 9.52
N GLU A 170 15.45 -11.59 10.79
CA GLU A 170 15.04 -12.83 11.48
C GLU A 170 13.52 -13.00 11.50
N THR A 171 12.80 -12.00 11.98
CA THR A 171 11.34 -12.05 12.12
C THR A 171 10.63 -12.00 10.78
N THR A 172 11.20 -11.29 9.81
CA THR A 172 10.66 -11.18 8.45
C THR A 172 10.82 -12.50 7.72
N ARG A 173 11.96 -13.19 7.83
CA ARG A 173 12.14 -14.56 7.31
C ARG A 173 11.07 -15.51 7.85
N LEU A 174 10.86 -15.53 9.17
CA LEU A 174 9.85 -16.38 9.80
C LEU A 174 8.42 -16.03 9.32
N GLY A 175 8.13 -14.74 9.15
CA GLY A 175 6.86 -14.28 8.58
C GLY A 175 6.67 -14.69 7.11
N MET A 176 7.72 -14.63 6.29
CA MET A 176 7.69 -15.10 4.91
C MET A 176 7.48 -16.62 4.85
N GLU A 177 8.16 -17.39 5.70
CA GLU A 177 7.96 -18.84 5.80
C GLU A 177 6.50 -19.18 6.15
N ALA A 178 5.92 -18.49 7.14
CA ALA A 178 4.50 -18.59 7.45
C ALA A 178 3.61 -18.24 6.25
N ALA A 179 3.89 -17.14 5.58
CA ALA A 179 3.16 -16.68 4.41
C ALA A 179 3.15 -17.73 3.28
N THR A 180 4.28 -18.40 3.02
CA THR A 180 4.37 -19.45 1.98
C THR A 180 3.46 -20.66 2.27
N ARG A 181 3.22 -20.95 3.55
CA ARG A 181 2.37 -22.06 3.99
C ARG A 181 0.88 -21.73 3.91
N ILE A 182 0.49 -20.50 4.22
CA ILE A 182 -0.93 -20.10 4.27
C ILE A 182 -1.46 -19.59 2.92
N VAL A 183 -0.61 -18.99 2.08
CA VAL A 183 -1.08 -18.46 0.79
C VAL A 183 -1.47 -19.61 -0.13
N VAL A 184 -2.64 -19.50 -0.76
CA VAL A 184 -3.16 -20.53 -1.66
C VAL A 184 -2.57 -20.42 -3.07
N ALA A 185 -2.68 -21.49 -3.87
CA ALA A 185 -2.30 -21.48 -5.29
C ALA A 185 -3.01 -20.35 -6.05
N GLY A 186 -2.27 -19.60 -6.86
CA GLY A 186 -2.69 -18.37 -7.52
C GLY A 186 -2.72 -17.13 -6.61
N GLY A 187 -2.27 -17.23 -5.35
CA GLY A 187 -2.09 -16.09 -4.46
C GLY A 187 -0.70 -15.47 -4.53
N VAL A 188 -0.50 -14.34 -3.84
CA VAL A 188 0.75 -13.58 -3.86
C VAL A 188 1.21 -13.16 -2.48
N ILE A 189 2.51 -13.27 -2.23
CA ILE A 189 3.19 -12.58 -1.13
C ILE A 189 3.84 -11.32 -1.70
N SER A 190 3.45 -10.16 -1.20
CA SER A 190 3.91 -8.86 -1.66
C SER A 190 4.78 -8.22 -0.60
N MET A 191 5.98 -7.77 -0.97
CA MET A 191 6.91 -7.18 -0.02
C MET A 191 7.47 -5.88 -0.55
N LEU A 192 7.20 -4.79 0.15
CA LEU A 192 7.79 -3.49 -0.12
C LEU A 192 8.91 -3.25 0.90
N VAL A 193 10.15 -3.12 0.45
CA VAL A 193 11.33 -3.06 1.32
C VAL A 193 11.98 -1.68 1.26
N TYR A 194 12.01 -0.95 2.37
CA TYR A 194 12.68 0.35 2.46
C TYR A 194 14.16 0.16 2.81
N VAL A 195 15.05 0.32 1.82
CA VAL A 195 16.50 0.12 2.02
C VAL A 195 17.25 1.32 2.61
N GLY A 196 16.60 2.49 2.66
CA GLY A 196 17.26 3.77 2.98
C GLY A 196 17.47 4.07 4.47
N HIS A 197 17.27 3.11 5.37
CA HIS A 197 17.44 3.29 6.82
C HIS A 197 18.39 2.23 7.42
N PRO A 198 18.96 2.47 8.62
CA PRO A 198 19.78 1.46 9.31
C PRO A 198 19.03 0.13 9.45
N GLY A 199 19.67 -0.98 9.07
CA GLY A 199 19.06 -2.32 9.06
C GLY A 199 18.26 -2.67 7.80
N GLY A 200 17.93 -1.68 6.95
CA GLY A 200 17.07 -1.90 5.78
C GLY A 200 17.77 -2.66 4.64
N MET A 201 19.09 -2.53 4.50
CA MET A 201 19.86 -3.26 3.50
C MET A 201 19.98 -4.75 3.88
N GLU A 202 20.26 -5.03 5.14
CA GLU A 202 20.35 -6.38 5.68
C GLU A 202 19.01 -7.13 5.54
N GLU A 203 17.90 -6.42 5.75
CA GLU A 203 16.57 -6.99 5.54
C GLU A 203 16.27 -7.21 4.05
N TYR A 204 16.67 -6.30 3.17
CA TYR A 204 16.59 -6.50 1.72
C TYR A 204 17.37 -7.72 1.25
N GLU A 205 18.63 -7.88 1.67
CA GLU A 205 19.48 -9.01 1.28
C GLU A 205 18.86 -10.34 1.71
N MET A 206 18.27 -10.39 2.91
CA MET A 206 17.54 -11.55 3.39
C MET A 206 16.31 -11.85 2.53
N VAL A 207 15.49 -10.84 2.22
CA VAL A 207 14.29 -11.01 1.37
C VAL A 207 14.69 -11.49 -0.03
N GLU A 208 15.74 -10.93 -0.61
CA GLU A 208 16.24 -11.32 -1.93
C GLU A 208 16.76 -12.76 -1.94
N ALA A 209 17.54 -13.15 -0.93
CA ALA A 209 18.04 -14.50 -0.79
C ALA A 209 16.91 -15.51 -0.61
N PHE A 210 15.92 -15.20 0.23
CA PHE A 210 14.75 -16.06 0.44
C PHE A 210 13.95 -16.24 -0.86
N ALA A 211 13.58 -15.13 -1.52
CA ALA A 211 12.78 -15.18 -2.75
C ALA A 211 13.49 -15.92 -3.88
N SER A 212 14.82 -15.77 -3.99
CA SER A 212 15.65 -16.46 -4.97
C SER A 212 15.81 -17.95 -4.69
N GLY A 213 15.63 -18.38 -3.44
CA GLY A 213 15.73 -19.78 -3.02
C GLY A 213 14.44 -20.58 -3.16
N LEU A 214 13.30 -19.95 -3.52
CA LEU A 214 12.03 -20.65 -3.67
C LEU A 214 12.02 -21.57 -4.91
N PRO A 215 11.38 -22.76 -4.83
CA PRO A 215 11.36 -23.70 -5.96
C PRO A 215 10.60 -23.14 -7.17
N VAL A 216 11.27 -23.14 -8.33
CA VAL A 216 10.76 -22.53 -9.58
C VAL A 216 9.57 -23.26 -10.21
N ASP A 217 9.28 -24.48 -9.78
CA ASP A 217 8.12 -25.27 -10.21
C ASP A 217 6.83 -24.81 -9.50
N THR A 218 6.95 -24.28 -8.29
CA THR A 218 5.82 -23.86 -7.43
C THR A 218 5.73 -22.35 -7.22
N TRP A 219 6.78 -21.59 -7.49
CA TRP A 219 6.81 -20.13 -7.28
C TRP A 219 7.30 -19.35 -8.50
N ILE A 220 6.77 -18.14 -8.66
CA ILE A 220 7.27 -17.11 -9.57
C ILE A 220 7.62 -15.88 -8.72
N CYS A 221 8.90 -15.51 -8.69
CA CYS A 221 9.40 -14.43 -7.86
C CYS A 221 9.91 -13.28 -8.74
N CYS A 222 9.37 -12.08 -8.55
CA CYS A 222 9.72 -10.89 -9.30
C CYS A 222 10.24 -9.80 -8.38
N LYS A 223 11.27 -9.06 -8.83
CA LYS A 223 11.80 -7.86 -8.16
C LYS A 223 11.60 -6.65 -9.06
N LEU A 224 10.96 -5.61 -8.53
CA LEU A 224 10.77 -4.32 -9.20
C LEU A 224 11.56 -3.26 -8.43
N GLN A 225 12.54 -2.68 -9.11
CA GLN A 225 13.43 -1.66 -8.55
C GLN A 225 13.48 -0.45 -9.49
N MET A 226 13.38 0.75 -8.92
CA MET A 226 13.53 1.99 -9.69
C MET A 226 14.99 2.21 -10.07
N LEU A 227 15.27 2.31 -11.37
CA LEU A 227 16.63 2.48 -11.87
C LEU A 227 17.24 3.85 -11.52
N ASN A 228 16.41 4.90 -11.48
CA ASN A 228 16.84 6.28 -11.23
C ASN A 228 16.56 6.77 -9.79
N ARG A 229 16.07 5.89 -8.91
CA ARG A 229 15.81 6.19 -7.49
C ARG A 229 16.32 5.04 -6.63
N PRO A 230 17.64 4.95 -6.38
CA PRO A 230 18.25 3.79 -5.73
C PRO A 230 17.84 3.60 -4.27
N LEU A 231 17.35 4.65 -3.60
CA LEU A 231 16.82 4.59 -2.23
C LEU A 231 15.29 4.45 -2.18
N ALA A 232 14.62 4.40 -3.35
CA ALA A 232 13.19 4.11 -3.36
C ALA A 232 12.95 2.66 -2.88
N PRO A 233 11.79 2.39 -2.28
CA PRO A 233 11.44 1.05 -1.86
C PRO A 233 11.46 0.06 -3.01
N ILE A 234 11.93 -1.16 -2.72
CA ILE A 234 12.03 -2.25 -3.69
C ILE A 234 10.83 -3.17 -3.46
N LEU A 235 10.10 -3.47 -4.53
CA LEU A 235 8.94 -4.37 -4.47
C LEU A 235 9.36 -5.79 -4.89
N PHE A 236 9.04 -6.76 -4.05
CA PHE A 236 9.08 -8.19 -4.39
C PHE A 236 7.65 -8.73 -4.47
N LEU A 237 7.40 -9.55 -5.49
CA LEU A 237 6.14 -10.27 -5.68
C LEU A 237 6.46 -11.76 -5.82
N LEU A 238 5.98 -12.56 -4.89
CA LEU A 238 6.18 -14.02 -4.86
C LEU A 238 4.82 -14.66 -5.11
N CYS A 239 4.56 -15.07 -6.35
CA CYS A 239 3.31 -15.68 -6.77
C CYS A 239 3.40 -17.19 -6.66
N LYS A 240 2.42 -17.80 -5.96
CA LYS A 240 2.33 -19.26 -5.82
C LYS A 240 1.55 -19.84 -7.01
N ARG A 241 2.10 -20.88 -7.64
CA ARG A 241 1.44 -21.60 -8.74
C ARG A 241 0.34 -22.53 -8.24
#